data_AF-A0A9E1DV72-F1
#
_entry.id   AF-A0A9E1DV72-F1
#
_cell.length_a   1.000
_cell.length_b   1.000
_cell.length_c   1.000
_cell.angle_alpha   90.00
_cell.angle_beta   90.00
_cell.angle_gamma   90.00
#
_symmetry.space_group_name_H-M   'P 1'
#
loop_
_entity.id
_entity.type
_entity.pdbx_description
1 polymer ?
#
loop_
_entity_poly.entity_id
_entity_poly.type
_entity_poly.pdbx_seq_one_letter_code
_entity_poly.pdbx_strand_id
1 'polypeptide(L)'
;MQYAYKAINETGNKTSGKVQAESAEEARDRLAAQGLIPVSVTNGTAPLRGELLERINLRLARVKIPDLIIFSKQFKTLFTSGIPMTRLMEVLEQQTENPRLKKTAARISEDIQLLP
;
A
#
# COMPACT_ATOMS: atom_id res chain seq x y z
N MET A 1 -17.78 0.83 -16.22
CA MET A 1 -17.89 0.48 -14.78
C MET A 1 -16.51 0.29 -14.16
N GLN A 2 -16.35 0.52 -12.86
CA GLN A 2 -15.06 0.29 -12.17
C GLN A 2 -15.07 -1.08 -11.51
N TYR A 3 -14.00 -1.85 -11.70
CA TYR A 3 -13.82 -3.20 -11.15
C TYR A 3 -12.59 -3.22 -10.26
N ALA A 4 -12.71 -3.76 -9.05
CA ALA A 4 -11.55 -4.07 -8.22
C ALA A 4 -11.01 -5.43 -8.63
N TYR A 5 -9.69 -5.56 -8.75
CA TYR A 5 -9.05 -6.82 -9.14
C TYR A 5 -7.93 -7.22 -8.19
N LYS A 6 -7.69 -8.53 -8.13
CA LYS A 6 -6.43 -9.14 -7.67
C LYS A 6 -5.87 -9.93 -8.83
N ALA A 7 -4.59 -9.72 -9.14
CA ALA A 7 -3.90 -10.42 -10.19
C ALA A 7 -2.49 -10.83 -9.74
N ILE A 8 -1.87 -11.73 -10.48
CA ILE A 8 -0.47 -12.10 -10.33
C ILE A 8 0.27 -11.53 -11.53
N ASN A 9 1.35 -10.79 -11.30
CA ASN A 9 2.20 -10.31 -12.38
C ASN A 9 3.17 -11.42 -12.84
N GLU A 10 3.89 -11.21 -13.94
CA GLU A 10 4.84 -12.19 -14.50
C GLU A 10 5.93 -12.63 -13.50
N THR A 11 6.26 -11.78 -12.53
CA THR A 11 7.22 -12.09 -11.45
C THR A 11 6.63 -12.93 -10.31
N GLY A 12 5.36 -13.36 -10.40
CA GLY A 12 4.68 -14.14 -9.36
C GLY A 12 4.15 -13.32 -8.18
N ASN A 13 4.29 -12.00 -8.22
CA ASN A 13 3.83 -11.12 -7.15
C ASN A 13 2.33 -10.83 -7.28
N LYS A 14 1.63 -10.87 -6.14
CA LYS A 14 0.21 -10.53 -6.07
C LYS A 14 0.04 -9.01 -6.12
N THR A 15 -0.67 -8.51 -7.11
CA THR A 15 -1.04 -7.10 -7.27
C THR A 15 -2.55 -6.93 -7.12
N SER A 16 -2.98 -5.80 -6.60
CA SER A 16 -4.39 -5.43 -6.50
C SER A 16 -4.59 -3.99 -6.92
N GLY A 17 -5.70 -3.73 -7.61
CA GLY A 17 -5.97 -2.41 -8.14
C GLY A 17 -7.41 -2.27 -8.62
N LYS A 18 -7.66 -1.22 -9.38
CA LYS A 18 -8.95 -0.98 -10.02
C LYS A 18 -8.77 -0.82 -11.52
N VAL A 19 -9.64 -1.44 -12.30
CA VAL A 19 -9.67 -1.36 -13.76
C VAL A 19 -11.04 -0.85 -14.21
N GLN A 20 -11.06 -0.02 -15.25
CA GLN A 20 -12.29 0.44 -15.86
C GLN A 20 -12.62 -0.45 -17.05
N ALA A 21 -13.83 -1.01 -17.04
CA ALA A 21 -14.35 -1.90 -18.08
C ALA A 21 -15.88 -1.83 -18.13
N GLU A 22 -16.49 -2.24 -19.22
CA GLU A 22 -17.93 -2.30 -19.41
C GLU A 22 -18.53 -3.61 -18.88
N SER A 23 -17.70 -4.67 -18.78
CA SER A 23 -18.07 -5.96 -18.17
C SER A 23 -16.93 -6.57 -17.35
N ALA A 24 -17.25 -7.56 -16.51
CA ALA A 24 -16.24 -8.31 -15.74
C ALA A 24 -15.31 -9.15 -16.64
N GLU A 25 -15.80 -9.53 -17.82
CA GLU A 25 -15.03 -10.25 -18.84
C GLU A 25 -14.04 -9.31 -19.52
N GLU A 26 -14.49 -8.13 -19.95
CA GLU A 26 -13.59 -7.10 -20.50
C GLU A 26 -12.54 -6.65 -19.47
N ALA A 27 -12.91 -6.59 -18.18
CA ALA A 27 -11.95 -6.32 -17.11
C ALA A 27 -10.84 -7.39 -17.03
N ARG A 28 -11.17 -8.67 -17.24
CA ARG A 28 -10.17 -9.76 -17.26
C ARG A 28 -9.29 -9.66 -18.49
N ASP A 29 -9.87 -9.38 -19.65
CA ASP A 29 -9.13 -9.26 -20.91
C ASP A 29 -8.15 -8.08 -20.87
N ARG A 30 -8.57 -6.94 -20.31
CA ARG A 30 -7.69 -5.79 -20.08
C ARG A 30 -6.55 -6.11 -19.13
N LEU A 31 -6.81 -6.87 -18.06
CA LEU A 31 -5.76 -7.30 -17.12
C LEU A 31 -4.78 -8.28 -17.78
N ALA A 32 -5.29 -9.25 -18.55
CA ALA A 32 -4.48 -10.18 -19.30
C ALA A 32 -3.60 -9.46 -20.34
N ALA A 33 -4.14 -8.47 -21.05
CA ALA A 33 -3.40 -7.62 -21.99
C ALA A 33 -2.28 -6.80 -21.32
N GLN A 34 -2.37 -6.56 -20.00
CA GLN A 34 -1.33 -5.91 -19.19
C GLN A 34 -0.30 -6.90 -18.61
N GLY A 35 -0.33 -8.18 -19.02
CA GLY A 35 0.55 -9.21 -18.46
C GLY A 35 0.19 -9.61 -17.02
N LEU A 36 -1.04 -9.29 -16.58
CA LEU A 36 -1.55 -9.63 -15.26
C LEU A 36 -2.49 -10.84 -15.37
N ILE A 37 -2.27 -11.85 -14.53
CA ILE A 37 -3.13 -13.03 -14.44
C ILE A 37 -4.24 -12.75 -13.39
N PRO A 38 -5.50 -12.48 -13.79
CA PRO A 38 -6.55 -12.11 -12.86
C PRO A 38 -6.97 -13.30 -11.97
N VAL A 39 -6.76 -13.17 -10.67
CA VAL A 39 -7.17 -14.13 -9.62
C VAL A 39 -8.60 -13.85 -9.15
N SER A 40 -9.01 -12.57 -9.15
CA SER A 40 -10.35 -12.15 -8.73
C SER A 40 -10.68 -10.82 -9.37
N VAL A 41 -11.90 -10.68 -9.91
CA VAL A 41 -12.44 -9.43 -10.46
C VAL A 41 -13.82 -9.23 -9.85
N THR A 42 -14.03 -8.11 -9.16
CA THR A 42 -15.26 -7.82 -8.42
C THR A 42 -15.80 -6.46 -8.86
N ASN A 43 -17.13 -6.35 -9.05
CA ASN A 43 -17.81 -5.09 -9.31
C ASN A 43 -17.46 -4.07 -8.20
N GLY A 44 -17.07 -2.85 -8.59
CA GLY A 44 -16.38 -1.84 -7.77
C GLY A 44 -17.13 -1.25 -6.58
N THR A 45 -18.21 -1.88 -6.11
CA THR A 45 -18.90 -1.55 -4.87
C THR A 45 -18.51 -2.46 -3.70
N ALA A 46 -17.98 -3.66 -3.96
CA ALA A 46 -17.57 -4.59 -2.91
C ALA A 46 -16.04 -4.51 -2.68
N PRO A 47 -15.57 -4.06 -1.49
CA PRO A 47 -14.16 -4.17 -1.16
C PRO A 47 -13.74 -5.63 -1.20
N LEU A 48 -12.61 -5.92 -1.85
CA LEU A 48 -12.04 -7.27 -1.85
C LEU A 48 -11.85 -7.71 -0.39
N ARG A 49 -12.20 -8.96 -0.04
CA ARG A 49 -12.12 -9.46 1.36
C ARG A 49 -10.79 -9.13 2.05
N GLY A 50 -9.68 -9.11 1.31
CA GLY A 50 -8.37 -8.72 1.82
C GLY A 50 -8.24 -7.23 2.18
N GLU A 51 -8.78 -6.32 1.36
CA GLU A 51 -8.79 -4.89 1.66
C GLU A 51 -9.68 -4.56 2.86
N LEU A 52 -10.78 -5.30 3.02
CA LEU A 52 -11.66 -5.15 4.18
C LEU A 52 -10.94 -5.57 5.47
N LEU A 53 -10.25 -6.72 5.45
CA LEU A 53 -9.46 -7.19 6.59
C LEU A 53 -8.29 -6.25 6.91
N GLU A 54 -7.59 -5.74 5.89
CA GLU A 54 -6.51 -4.77 6.08
C GLU A 54 -7.04 -3.45 6.67
N ARG A 55 -8.19 -2.95 6.19
CA ARG A 55 -8.84 -1.75 6.74
C ARG A 55 -9.28 -1.95 8.19
N ILE A 56 -9.78 -3.13 8.54
CA ILE A 56 -10.14 -3.47 9.92
C ILE A 56 -8.88 -3.52 10.80
N ASN A 57 -7.83 -4.22 10.35
CA ASN A 57 -6.55 -4.30 11.06
C ASN A 57 -5.91 -2.92 11.27
N LEU A 58 -5.95 -2.04 10.27
CA LEU A 58 -5.43 -0.67 10.38
C LEU A 58 -6.28 0.21 11.31
N ARG A 59 -7.61 -0.01 11.35
CA ARG A 59 -8.50 0.66 12.32
C ARG A 59 -8.22 0.19 13.75
N LEU A 60 -7.91 -1.09 13.94
CA LEU A 60 -7.58 -1.68 15.24
C LEU A 60 -6.14 -1.41 15.68
N ALA A 61 -5.22 -1.15 14.73
CA ALA A 61 -3.84 -0.75 14.97
C ALA A 61 -3.75 0.72 15.45
N ARG A 62 -4.27 0.98 16.66
CA ARG A 62 -4.10 2.26 17.33
C ARG A 62 -2.61 2.53 17.56
N VAL A 63 -2.17 3.75 17.28
CA VAL A 63 -0.82 4.20 17.61
C VAL A 63 -0.74 4.43 19.11
N LYS A 64 0.08 3.65 19.82
CA LYS A 64 0.32 3.85 21.25
C LYS A 64 1.34 4.97 21.44
N ILE A 65 1.29 5.64 22.59
CA ILE A 65 2.22 6.73 22.92
C ILE A 65 3.68 6.26 22.84
N PRO A 66 4.08 5.08 23.38
CA PRO A 66 5.45 4.60 23.26
C PRO A 66 5.92 4.43 21.81
N ASP A 67 5.07 3.86 20.95
CA ASP A 67 5.39 3.67 19.52
C ASP A 67 5.68 5.02 18.85
N LEU A 68 4.88 6.04 19.15
CA LEU A 68 5.06 7.38 18.60
C LEU A 68 6.34 8.05 19.11
N ILE A 69 6.69 7.85 20.38
CA ILE A 69 7.94 8.34 20.97
C ILE A 69 9.14 7.70 20.25
N ILE A 70 9.12 6.38 20.05
CA ILE A 70 10.21 5.66 19.38
C ILE A 70 10.35 6.13 17.93
N PHE A 71 9.24 6.19 17.19
CA PHE A 71 9.20 6.67 15.82
C PHE A 71 9.81 8.08 15.70
N SER A 72 9.41 8.99 16.59
CA SER A 72 9.88 10.39 16.57
C SER A 72 11.37 10.50 16.91
N LYS A 73 11.87 9.67 17.83
CA LYS A 73 13.31 9.60 18.16
C LYS A 73 14.12 9.08 16.99
N GLN A 74 13.68 7.99 16.34
CA GLN A 74 14.34 7.43 15.17
C GLN A 74 14.36 8.44 14.01
N PHE A 75 13.22 9.10 13.75
CA PHE A 75 13.13 10.17 12.76
C PHE A 75 14.18 11.26 13.04
N LYS A 76 14.22 11.77 14.29
CA LYS A 76 15.18 12.83 14.67
C LYS A 76 16.62 12.40 14.42
N THR A 77 16.98 11.18 14.82
CA THR A 77 18.34 10.66 14.63
C THR A 77 18.71 10.62 13.16
N LEU A 78 17.90 9.98 12.33
CA LEU A 78 18.17 9.82 10.90
C LEU A 78 18.19 11.18 10.17
N PHE A 79 17.29 12.09 10.56
CA PHE A 79 17.23 13.43 9.99
C PHE A 79 18.49 14.23 10.31
N THR A 80 18.95 14.15 11.57
CA THR A 80 20.17 14.83 12.02
C THR A 80 21.42 14.26 11.37
N SER A 81 21.41 12.97 10.99
CA SER A 81 22.51 12.33 10.25
C SER A 81 22.62 12.77 8.78
N GLY A 82 21.71 13.61 8.29
CA GLY A 82 21.75 14.12 6.90
C GLY A 82 21.36 13.07 5.85
N ILE A 83 20.67 12.00 6.25
CA ILE A 83 20.17 10.99 5.33
C ILE A 83 19.05 11.60 4.48
N PRO A 84 19.00 11.36 3.15
CA PRO A 84 17.93 11.85 2.29
C PRO A 84 16.54 11.46 2.81
N MET A 85 15.57 12.37 2.72
CA MET A 85 14.24 12.20 3.34
C MET A 85 13.53 10.92 2.87
N THR A 86 13.61 10.58 1.58
CA THR A 86 13.04 9.34 1.04
C THR A 86 13.63 8.10 1.72
N ARG A 87 14.96 8.05 1.84
CA ARG A 87 15.65 6.93 2.48
C ARG A 87 15.35 6.86 3.97
N LEU A 88 15.24 8.01 4.63
CA LEU A 88 14.83 8.11 6.03
C LEU A 88 13.44 7.50 6.24
N MET A 89 12.47 7.84 5.38
CA MET A 89 11.11 7.31 5.46
C MET A 89 11.06 5.80 5.21
N GLU A 90 11.83 5.28 4.24
CA GLU A 90 11.99 3.83 4.01
C GLU A 90 12.53 3.11 5.25
N VAL A 91 13.54 3.68 5.92
CA VAL A 91 14.10 3.09 7.15
C VAL A 91 13.06 3.09 8.26
N LEU A 92 12.31 4.18 8.45
CA LEU A 92 11.24 4.24 9.43
C LEU A 92 10.13 3.23 9.11
N GLU A 93 9.74 3.06 7.85
CA GLU A 93 8.78 2.03 7.44
C GLU A 93 9.25 0.63 7.84
N GLN A 94 10.52 0.30 7.58
CA GLN A 94 11.08 -1.02 7.87
C GLN A 94 11.19 -1.31 9.36
N GLN A 95 11.51 -0.29 10.17
CA GLN A 95 11.77 -0.44 11.61
C GLN A 95 10.52 -0.24 12.48
N THR A 96 9.42 0.27 11.92
CA THR A 96 8.20 0.54 12.68
C THR A 96 7.34 -0.71 12.81
N GLU A 97 7.12 -1.14 14.05
CA GLU A 97 6.25 -2.28 14.35
C GLU A 97 4.76 -1.94 14.20
N ASN A 98 4.36 -0.71 14.53
CA ASN A 98 2.97 -0.30 14.49
C ASN A 98 2.49 -0.23 13.01
N PRO A 99 1.52 -1.06 12.58
CA PRO A 99 1.12 -1.15 11.17
C PRO A 99 0.64 0.18 10.59
N ARG A 100 0.01 1.03 11.42
CA ARG A 100 -0.52 2.32 10.99
C ARG A 100 0.59 3.34 10.77
N LEU A 101 1.58 3.39 11.67
CA LEU A 101 2.76 4.25 11.47
C LEU A 101 3.61 3.76 10.29
N LYS A 102 3.80 2.45 10.14
CA LYS A 102 4.49 1.85 8.99
C LYS A 102 3.85 2.28 7.67
N LYS A 103 2.53 2.09 7.53
CA LYS A 103 1.79 2.51 6.34
C LYS A 103 1.86 4.02 6.09
N THR A 104 1.94 4.81 7.15
CA THR A 104 2.06 6.26 7.04
C THR A 104 3.44 6.65 6.52
N ALA A 105 4.52 6.02 7.02
CA ALA A 105 5.88 6.25 6.53
C ALA A 105 6.03 5.86 5.05
N ALA A 106 5.48 4.71 4.64
CA ALA A 106 5.46 4.29 3.23
C ALA A 106 4.78 5.33 2.34
N ARG A 107 3.60 5.81 2.74
CA ARG A 107 2.86 6.84 2.00
C ARG A 107 3.64 8.15 1.89
N ILE A 108 4.29 8.59 2.97
CA ILE A 108 5.12 9.80 2.93
C ILE A 108 6.30 9.61 1.98
N SER A 109 6.92 8.43 1.95
CA SER A 109 8.00 8.12 1.01
C SER A 109 7.55 8.24 -0.44
N GLU A 110 6.39 7.65 -0.78
CA GLU A 110 5.76 7.78 -2.10
C GLU A 110 5.45 9.24 -2.45
N ASP A 111 4.84 9.99 -1.52
CA ASP A 111 4.51 11.41 -1.73
C ASP A 111 5.77 12.24 -2.02
N ILE A 112 6.90 11.95 -1.37
CA ILE A 112 8.18 12.64 -1.62
C ILE A 112 8.76 12.27 -2.99
N GLN A 113 8.69 10.99 -3.39
CA GLN A 113 9.19 10.54 -4.69
C GLN A 113 8.43 11.14 -5.87
N LEU A 114 7.15 11.48 -5.66
CA LEU A 114 6.28 12.08 -6.66
C LEU A 114 6.36 13.62 -6.70
N LEU A 115 7.16 14.24 -5.82
CA LEU A 115 7.41 15.68 -5.89
C LEU A 115 8.29 16.00 -7.12
N PRO A 116 7.93 17.03 -7.91
CA PRO A 116 8.66 17.43 -9.11
C PRO A 116 10.03 18.05 -8.82
#